data_AF-E4XMN1-F1
#
_entry.id   AF-E4XMN1-F1
#
_cell.length_a   1.000
_cell.length_b   1.000
_cell.length_c   1.000
_cell.angle_alpha   90.00
_cell.angle_beta   90.00
_cell.angle_gamma   90.00
#
_symmetry.space_group_name_H-M   'P 1'
#
loop_
_entity.id
_entity.type
_entity.pdbx_description
1 polymer ?
#
loop_
_entity_poly.entity_id
_entity_poly.type
_entity_poly.pdbx_seq_one_letter_code
_entity_poly.pdbx_strand_id
1 'polypeptide(L)'
;MNHHWRTLYGQCGPCAVEYEYITHLEESLYETPYLLKRLGVDQKTHIPGKYSWSPAGREEMKWSTVPRVTAEKIYQHYFADFVLFGYSPDEVLG
;
A
#
# COMPACT_ATOMS: atom_id res chain seq x y z
N MET A 1 -0.59 21.68 4.51
CA MET A 1 -1.13 20.30 4.44
C MET A 1 -0.05 19.33 4.85
N ASN A 2 -0.32 18.47 5.83
CA ASN A 2 0.66 17.51 6.36
C ASN A 2 1.00 16.47 5.28
N HIS A 3 2.30 16.18 5.10
CA HIS A 3 2.78 15.20 4.12
C HIS A 3 2.23 13.79 4.36
N HIS A 4 1.95 13.45 5.62
CA HIS A 4 1.31 12.19 5.99
C HIS A 4 -0.08 11.99 5.36
N TRP A 5 -0.79 13.08 5.02
CA TRP A 5 -2.15 13.03 4.47
C TRP A 5 -2.19 13.43 2.98
N ARG A 6 -1.05 13.41 2.29
CA ARG A 6 -1.00 13.63 0.84
C ARG A 6 -1.18 12.29 0.12
N THR A 7 -1.86 12.31 -1.01
CA THR A 7 -1.97 11.13 -1.89
C THR A 7 -0.60 10.71 -2.41
N LEU A 8 -0.40 9.41 -2.60
CA LEU A 8 0.83 8.88 -3.18
C LEU A 8 0.94 9.25 -4.66
N TYR A 9 -0.19 9.34 -5.38
CA TYR A 9 -0.23 9.88 -6.74
C TYR A 9 0.45 11.25 -6.83
N GLY A 10 0.18 12.14 -5.87
CA GLY A 10 0.78 13.47 -5.83
C GLY A 10 2.23 13.50 -5.34
N GLN A 11 2.71 12.45 -4.65
CA GLN A 11 4.06 12.40 -4.10
C GLN A 11 5.04 11.64 -4.99
N CYS A 12 4.61 10.51 -5.54
CA CYS A 12 5.47 9.59 -6.28
C CYS A 12 5.60 9.98 -7.75
N GLY A 13 4.69 10.79 -8.29
CA GLY A 13 4.71 11.17 -9.70
C GLY A 13 4.64 9.94 -10.61
N PRO A 14 3.55 9.14 -10.54
CA PRO A 14 3.47 7.84 -11.19
C PRO A 14 3.67 7.88 -12.71
N CYS A 15 3.42 9.02 -13.36
CA CYS A 15 3.65 9.21 -14.79
C CYS A 15 5.11 9.56 -15.15
N ALA A 16 5.95 9.91 -14.17
CA ALA A 16 7.33 10.33 -14.40
C ALA A 16 8.35 9.18 -14.28
N VAL A 17 7.92 8.00 -13.82
CA VAL A 17 8.76 6.82 -13.59
C VAL A 17 8.05 5.59 -14.18
N GLU A 18 8.79 4.78 -14.92
CA GLU A 18 8.30 3.48 -15.42
C GLU A 18 8.52 2.41 -14.34
N TYR A 19 7.48 2.13 -13.56
CA TYR A 19 7.54 1.11 -12.52
C TYR A 19 7.44 -0.29 -13.11
N GLU A 20 8.41 -1.16 -12.80
CA GLU A 20 8.34 -2.58 -13.15
C GLU A 20 7.46 -3.39 -12.19
N TYR A 21 7.35 -2.93 -10.94
CA TYR A 21 6.58 -3.58 -9.88
C TYR A 21 5.84 -2.54 -9.04
N ILE A 22 4.61 -2.86 -8.69
CA ILE A 22 3.80 -2.17 -7.69
C ILE A 22 3.41 -3.25 -6.66
N THR A 23 3.67 -3.00 -5.38
CA THR A 23 3.59 -3.99 -4.30
C THR A 23 2.78 -3.47 -3.13
N HIS A 24 2.28 -4.39 -2.31
CA HIS A 24 1.35 -4.14 -1.22
C HIS A 24 2.04 -4.47 0.11
N LEU A 25 2.05 -3.51 1.04
CA LEU A 25 2.78 -3.67 2.31
C LEU A 25 2.20 -4.82 3.14
N GLU A 26 0.90 -5.02 3.03
CA GLU A 26 0.12 -6.10 3.59
C GLU A 26 0.58 -7.49 3.10
N GLU A 27 1.10 -7.58 1.87
CA GLU A 27 1.62 -8.82 1.27
C GLU A 27 3.15 -8.94 1.35
N SER A 28 3.81 -8.00 2.04
CA SER A 28 5.28 -7.88 2.11
C SER A 28 5.99 -9.17 2.53
N LEU A 29 5.37 -10.00 3.36
CA LEU A 29 5.90 -11.31 3.77
C LEU A 29 6.12 -12.25 2.57
N TYR A 30 5.24 -12.21 1.59
CA TYR A 30 5.28 -13.05 0.40
C TYR A 30 5.96 -12.35 -0.79
N GLU A 31 5.71 -11.05 -0.95
CA GLU A 31 6.23 -10.28 -2.08
C GLU A 31 7.73 -10.01 -1.96
N THR A 32 8.25 -9.78 -0.75
CA THR A 32 9.67 -9.41 -0.64
C THR A 32 10.63 -10.53 -1.06
N PRO A 33 10.45 -11.80 -0.63
CA PRO A 33 11.26 -12.90 -1.14
C PRO A 33 11.17 -13.04 -2.67
N TYR A 34 9.98 -12.84 -3.24
CA TYR A 34 9.77 -12.86 -4.68
C TYR A 34 10.57 -11.75 -5.39
N LEU A 35 10.49 -10.50 -4.89
CA LEU A 35 11.23 -9.37 -5.43
C LEU A 35 12.75 -9.57 -5.36
N LEU A 36 13.28 -10.03 -4.22
CA LEU A 36 14.72 -10.28 -4.07
C LEU A 36 15.23 -11.28 -5.11
N LYS A 37 14.45 -12.32 -5.40
CA LYS A 37 14.76 -13.31 -6.43
C LYS A 37 14.68 -12.70 -7.83
N ARG A 38 13.64 -11.91 -8.14
CA ARG A 38 13.48 -11.22 -9.43
C ARG A 38 14.61 -10.23 -9.71
N LEU A 39 15.13 -9.58 -8.66
CA LEU A 39 16.26 -8.66 -8.72
C LEU A 39 17.63 -9.37 -8.69
N GLY A 40 17.68 -10.69 -8.48
CA GLY A 40 18.92 -11.48 -8.44
C GLY A 40 19.82 -11.18 -7.23
N VAL A 41 19.22 -10.76 -6.11
CA VAL A 41 19.94 -10.38 -4.87
C VAL A 41 19.56 -11.23 -3.66
N ASP A 42 18.73 -12.24 -3.83
CA ASP A 42 18.29 -13.19 -2.80
C ASP A 42 19.46 -13.95 -2.14
N GLN A 43 20.59 -14.09 -2.83
CA GLN A 43 21.82 -14.68 -2.27
C GLN A 43 22.75 -13.66 -1.60
N LYS A 44 22.50 -12.35 -1.78
CA LYS A 44 23.34 -11.26 -1.26
C LYS A 44 22.74 -10.61 -0.01
N THR A 45 21.42 -10.63 0.12
CA THR A 45 20.71 -9.97 1.21
C THR A 45 19.40 -10.68 1.51
N HIS A 46 18.87 -10.41 2.70
CA HIS A 46 17.56 -10.85 3.14
C HIS A 46 16.92 -9.75 3.99
N ILE A 47 15.60 -9.81 4.15
CA ILE A 47 14.90 -8.92 5.06
C ILE A 47 15.14 -9.38 6.51
N PRO A 48 15.66 -8.52 7.39
CA PRO A 48 15.85 -8.87 8.78
C PRO A 48 14.54 -9.30 9.46
N GLY A 49 14.60 -10.32 10.33
CA GLY A 49 13.42 -10.89 10.99
C GLY A 49 12.57 -9.88 11.80
N LYS A 50 13.12 -8.73 12.22
CA LYS A 50 12.32 -7.66 12.84
C LYS A 50 11.24 -7.06 11.92
N TYR A 51 11.35 -7.29 10.61
CA TYR A 51 10.38 -6.91 9.59
C TYR A 51 9.67 -8.14 8.99
N SER A 52 9.78 -9.32 9.61
CA SER A 52 9.02 -10.51 9.20
C SER A 52 7.56 -10.46 9.68
N TRP A 53 7.00 -9.27 9.79
CA TRP A 53 5.61 -9.04 10.16
C TRP A 53 5.00 -8.08 9.17
N SER A 54 3.81 -8.43 8.69
CA SER A 54 3.00 -7.57 7.85
C SER A 54 1.99 -6.80 8.72
N PRO A 55 1.79 -5.49 8.46
CA PRO A 55 0.74 -4.71 9.11
C PRO A 55 -0.69 -5.13 8.78
N ALA A 56 -0.88 -6.10 7.87
CA ALA A 56 -2.12 -6.68 7.32
C ALA A 56 -3.14 -7.29 8.31
N GLY A 57 -3.32 -6.73 9.50
CA GLY A 57 -4.11 -7.39 10.52
C GLY A 57 -4.82 -6.46 11.49
N ARG A 58 -4.13 -6.08 12.58
CA ARG A 58 -4.82 -5.54 13.76
C ARG A 58 -5.17 -4.05 13.67
N GLU A 59 -4.44 -3.29 12.87
CA GLU A 59 -4.72 -1.84 12.72
C GLU A 59 -5.72 -1.58 11.59
N GLU A 60 -5.63 -2.42 10.58
CA GLU A 60 -6.64 -2.68 9.57
C GLU A 60 -7.91 -3.31 10.16
N MET A 61 -8.45 -2.83 11.27
CA MET A 61 -9.89 -3.00 11.58
C MET A 61 -10.48 -1.69 12.10
N LYS A 62 -9.62 -0.73 12.46
CA LYS A 62 -10.01 0.52 13.13
C LYS A 62 -10.89 1.40 12.23
N TRP A 63 -10.70 1.32 10.91
CA TRP A 63 -11.47 2.09 9.94
C TRP A 63 -12.96 1.73 9.89
N SER A 64 -13.38 0.58 10.45
CA SER A 64 -14.77 0.11 10.45
C SER A 64 -15.66 0.98 11.35
N THR A 65 -15.03 1.72 12.26
CA THR A 65 -15.70 2.68 13.15
C THR A 65 -15.92 4.05 12.50
N VAL A 66 -15.33 4.29 11.32
CA VAL A 66 -15.45 5.56 10.62
C VAL A 66 -16.86 5.68 10.04
N PRO A 67 -17.58 6.79 10.28
CA PRO A 67 -18.91 6.98 9.69
C PRO A 67 -18.85 6.90 8.16
N ARG A 68 -19.85 6.24 7.56
CA ARG A 68 -19.94 6.03 6.12
C ARG A 68 -19.64 7.27 5.27
N VAL A 69 -20.31 8.39 5.60
CA VAL A 69 -20.16 9.66 4.89
C VAL A 69 -18.72 10.20 4.96
N THR A 70 -18.02 9.93 6.07
CA THR A 70 -16.61 10.29 6.22
C THR A 70 -15.72 9.39 5.37
N ALA A 71 -15.97 8.07 5.39
CA ALA A 71 -15.24 7.12 4.55
C ALA A 71 -15.36 7.44 3.05
N GLU A 72 -16.55 7.82 2.58
CA GLU A 72 -16.79 8.25 1.20
C GLU A 72 -15.96 9.49 0.82
N LYS A 73 -15.87 10.49 1.71
CA LYS A 73 -15.04 11.68 1.49
C LYS A 73 -13.55 11.35 1.45
N ILE A 74 -13.10 10.43 2.29
CA ILE A 74 -11.71 9.95 2.29
C ILE A 74 -11.44 9.20 0.98
N TYR A 75 -12.31 8.28 0.59
CA TYR A 75 -12.21 7.57 -0.69
C TYR A 75 -12.13 8.54 -1.87
N GLN A 76 -13.00 9.56 -1.94
CA GLN A 76 -12.95 10.58 -3.00
C GLN A 76 -11.61 11.33 -3.02
N HIS A 77 -11.03 11.61 -1.85
CA HIS A 77 -9.73 12.26 -1.76
C HIS A 77 -8.59 11.37 -2.28
N TYR A 78 -8.65 10.06 -1.97
CA TYR A 78 -7.62 9.07 -2.32
C TYR A 78 -7.96 8.26 -3.59
N PHE A 79 -8.97 8.64 -4.36
CA PHE A 79 -9.46 7.88 -5.51
C PHE A 79 -8.36 7.48 -6.50
N ALA A 80 -7.46 8.41 -6.83
CA ALA A 80 -6.35 8.14 -7.74
C ALA A 80 -5.39 7.08 -7.20
N ASP A 81 -5.18 7.04 -5.88
CA ASP A 81 -4.33 6.03 -5.24
C ASP A 81 -5.01 4.66 -5.29
N PHE A 82 -6.32 4.58 -5.03
CA PHE A 82 -7.08 3.32 -5.16
C PHE A 82 -6.94 2.73 -6.57
N VAL A 83 -7.11 3.57 -7.60
CA VAL A 83 -6.95 3.13 -9.00
C VAL A 83 -5.51 2.72 -9.30
N LEU A 84 -4.52 3.50 -8.86
CA LEU A 84 -3.11 3.25 -9.14
C LEU A 84 -2.60 1.94 -8.50
N PHE A 85 -3.03 1.66 -7.26
CA PHE A 85 -2.57 0.49 -6.50
C PHE A 85 -3.54 -0.70 -6.59
N GLY A 86 -4.65 -0.58 -7.33
CA GLY A 86 -5.57 -1.68 -7.58
C GLY A 86 -6.46 -2.06 -6.40
N TYR A 87 -6.70 -1.14 -5.46
CA TYR A 87 -7.59 -1.37 -4.33
C TYR A 87 -9.06 -1.25 -4.72
N SER A 88 -9.91 -2.12 -4.18
CA SER A 88 -11.35 -2.04 -4.35
C SER A 88 -11.95 -1.01 -3.38
N PRO A 89 -12.91 -0.18 -3.83
CA PRO A 89 -13.69 0.65 -2.91
C PRO A 89 -14.37 -0.16 -1.81
N ASP A 90 -14.75 -1.41 -2.08
CA ASP A 90 -15.42 -2.29 -1.12
C ASP A 90 -14.56 -2.61 0.11
N GLU A 91 -13.24 -2.43 0.03
CA GLU A 91 -12.33 -2.61 1.19
C GLU A 91 -12.55 -1.55 2.28
N VAL A 92 -13.09 -0.39 1.91
CA VAL A 92 -13.38 0.71 2.86
C VAL A 92 -14.84 1.14 2.86
N LEU A 93 -15.60 0.73 1.83
CA LEU A 93 -17.00 1.05 1.61
C LEU A 93 -17.91 -0.20 1.63
N GLY A 94 -17.38 -1.40 1.89
CA GLY A 94 -18.17 -2.62 2.03
C GLY A 94 -18.96 -2.73 3.32
#